data_AF-A0A9E4LPD1-F1
#
_entry.id   AF-A0A9E4LPD1-F1
#
_cell.length_a   1.000
_cell.length_b   1.000
_cell.length_c   1.000
_cell.angle_alpha   90.00
_cell.angle_beta   90.00
_cell.angle_gamma   90.00
#
_symmetry.space_group_name_H-M   'P 1'
#
loop_
_entity.id
_entity.type
_entity.pdbx_description
1 polymer ?
#
loop_
_entity_poly.entity_id
_entity_poly.type
_entity_poly.pdbx_seq_one_letter_code
_entity_poly.pdbx_strand_id
1 'polypeptide(L)'
;MLTGLWMAIHESRSRSPELVDGDVREVLERLARTYRTLEGGIYYDHVPGTLTQKALYGSLKSLLDKPRKPEDLSASTPKTGDVLDCLQMTLEMANLSDSSRPRSREFLDRLSAMASQSTKEPSPLEDSPKIVLP
;
A
#
# COMPACT_ATOMS: atom_id res chain seq x y z
N MET A 1 4.05 -0.91 -8.48
CA MET A 1 4.22 0.09 -7.40
C MET A 1 3.00 0.14 -6.49
N LEU A 2 1.80 0.33 -7.04
CA LEU A 2 0.53 0.34 -6.29
C LEU A 2 0.36 -0.85 -5.33
N THR A 3 0.54 -2.09 -5.82
CA THR A 3 0.48 -3.30 -4.97
C THR A 3 1.50 -3.29 -3.85
N GLY A 4 2.69 -2.73 -4.10
CA GLY A 4 3.74 -2.59 -3.08
C GLY A 4 3.34 -1.62 -1.97
N LEU A 5 2.67 -0.51 -2.30
CA LEU A 5 2.11 0.41 -1.31
C LEU A 5 1.06 -0.30 -0.45
N TRP A 6 0.13 -1.03 -1.05
CA TRP A 6 -0.92 -1.75 -0.32
C TRP A 6 -0.34 -2.82 0.61
N MET A 7 0.66 -3.58 0.15
CA MET A 7 1.37 -4.54 1.00
C MET A 7 2.10 -3.86 2.15
N ALA A 8 2.75 -2.72 1.91
CA ALA A 8 3.44 -1.98 2.97
C ALA A 8 2.47 -1.39 4.01
N ILE A 9 1.28 -0.95 3.60
CA ILE A 9 0.21 -0.51 4.52
C ILE A 9 -0.30 -1.72 5.34
N HIS A 10 -0.55 -2.85 4.68
CA HIS A 10 -0.97 -4.09 5.34
C HIS A 10 0.06 -4.57 6.38
N GLU A 11 1.35 -4.56 6.03
CA GLU A 11 2.44 -4.90 6.95
C GLU A 11 2.59 -3.88 8.09
N SER A 12 2.30 -2.60 7.83
CA SER A 12 2.33 -1.59 8.90
C SER A 12 1.22 -1.82 9.92
N ARG A 13 0.06 -2.33 9.48
CA ARG A 13 -1.05 -2.72 10.36
C ARG A 13 -0.65 -3.88 11.27
N SER A 14 0.07 -4.89 10.77
CA SER A 14 0.49 -6.04 11.61
C SER A 14 1.45 -5.61 12.73
N ARG A 15 2.26 -4.56 12.48
CA ARG A 15 3.21 -4.00 13.45
C ARG A 15 2.58 -2.97 14.40
N SER A 16 1.54 -2.27 13.96
CA SER A 16 0.87 -1.20 14.72
C SER A 16 -0.62 -1.47 14.79
N PRO A 17 -1.09 -2.30 15.74
CA PRO A 17 -2.51 -2.66 15.87
C PRO A 17 -3.44 -1.47 16.14
N GLU A 18 -2.91 -0.34 16.57
CA GLU A 18 -3.62 0.93 16.78
C GLU A 18 -3.90 1.70 15.49
N LEU A 19 -3.22 1.38 14.38
CA LEU A 19 -3.37 2.04 13.08
C LEU A 19 -4.83 2.02 12.61
N VAL A 20 -5.33 3.18 12.19
CA VAL A 20 -6.69 3.37 11.65
C VAL A 20 -6.65 4.01 10.26
N ASP A 21 -7.77 3.94 9.55
CA ASP A 21 -7.89 4.48 8.18
C ASP A 21 -7.62 6.00 8.13
N GLY A 22 -7.91 6.73 9.21
CA GLY A 22 -7.56 8.15 9.34
C GLY A 22 -6.05 8.41 9.31
N ASP A 23 -5.25 7.57 9.97
CA ASP A 23 -3.80 7.68 9.96
C ASP A 23 -3.22 7.40 8.56
N VAL A 24 -3.79 6.40 7.87
CA VAL A 24 -3.38 6.05 6.51
C VAL A 24 -3.62 7.22 5.56
N ARG A 25 -4.80 7.84 5.60
CA ARG A 25 -5.13 9.02 4.77
C ARG A 25 -4.20 10.20 5.04
N GLU A 26 -3.99 10.54 6.31
CA GLU A 26 -3.08 11.63 6.72
C GLU A 26 -1.65 11.39 6.20
N VAL A 27 -1.16 10.15 6.29
CA VAL A 27 0.18 9.80 5.80
C VAL A 27 0.27 9.86 4.28
N LEU A 28 -0.72 9.35 3.55
CA LEU A 28 -0.76 9.39 2.09
C LEU A 28 -0.80 10.84 1.58
N GLU A 29 -1.60 11.71 2.19
CA GLU A 29 -1.63 13.13 1.88
C GLU A 29 -0.28 13.82 2.10
N ARG A 30 0.37 13.51 3.22
CA ARG A 30 1.69 14.07 3.54
C ARG A 30 2.76 13.63 2.56
N LEU A 31 2.79 12.35 2.20
CA LEU A 31 3.69 11.85 1.17
C LEU A 31 3.41 12.53 -0.17
N ALA A 32 2.14 12.64 -0.57
CA ALA A 32 1.79 13.31 -1.82
C ALA A 32 2.27 14.78 -1.84
N ARG A 33 2.16 15.50 -0.72
CA ARG A 33 2.72 16.85 -0.58
C ARG A 33 4.26 16.84 -0.73
N THR A 34 4.96 15.92 -0.04
CA THR A 34 6.42 15.78 -0.12
C THR A 34 6.91 15.50 -1.55
N TYR A 35 6.27 14.57 -2.26
CA TYR A 35 6.67 14.25 -3.65
C TYR A 35 6.29 15.36 -4.64
N ARG A 36 5.23 16.13 -4.38
CA ARG A 36 4.86 17.28 -5.21
C ARG A 36 5.87 18.41 -5.10
N THR A 37 6.44 18.66 -3.92
CA THR A 37 7.53 19.65 -3.82
C THR A 37 8.78 19.13 -4.54
N LEU A 38 9.08 17.82 -4.42
CA LEU A 38 10.21 17.19 -5.10
C LEU A 38 10.09 17.29 -6.63
N GLU A 39 8.89 17.15 -7.19
CA GLU A 39 8.62 17.37 -8.62
C GLU A 39 9.00 18.78 -9.07
N GLY A 40 8.76 19.79 -8.22
CA GLY A 40 9.20 21.17 -8.43
C GLY A 40 10.68 21.43 -8.15
N GLY A 41 11.47 20.40 -7.83
CA GLY A 41 12.90 20.49 -7.53
C GLY A 41 13.25 20.91 -6.10
N ILE A 42 12.25 21.01 -5.20
CA ILE A 42 12.44 21.44 -3.81
C ILE A 42 12.01 20.32 -2.88
N TYR A 43 12.93 19.76 -2.12
CA TYR A 43 12.58 18.71 -1.18
C TYR A 43 12.09 19.28 0.16
N TYR A 44 10.81 19.08 0.49
CA TYR A 44 10.25 19.42 1.80
C TYR A 44 9.51 18.22 2.39
N ASP A 45 9.94 17.79 3.57
CA ASP A 45 9.40 16.59 4.22
C ASP A 45 8.21 16.95 5.13
N HIS A 46 7.00 16.56 4.74
CA HIS A 46 5.77 16.86 5.50
C HIS A 46 5.48 15.82 6.60
N VAL A 47 6.44 15.55 7.49
CA VAL A 47 6.36 14.47 8.49
C VAL A 47 5.10 14.56 9.38
N PRO A 48 4.36 13.45 9.60
CA PRO A 48 3.14 13.45 10.41
C PRO A 48 3.34 13.72 11.90
N GLY A 49 2.25 13.97 12.62
CA GLY A 49 2.28 14.34 14.03
C GLY A 49 2.45 13.16 14.98
N THR A 50 1.73 12.05 14.75
CA THR A 50 1.69 10.91 15.69
C THR A 50 2.80 9.88 15.42
N LEU A 51 3.17 9.09 16.43
CA LEU A 51 4.20 8.04 16.28
C LEU A 51 3.77 6.97 15.28
N THR A 52 2.51 6.51 15.35
CA THR A 52 1.94 5.52 14.42
C THR A 52 1.98 6.03 12.98
N GLN A 53 1.62 7.30 12.74
CA GLN A 53 1.70 7.91 11.41
C GLN A 53 3.15 8.04 10.93
N LYS A 54 4.09 8.42 11.79
CA LYS A 54 5.52 8.52 11.46
C LYS A 54 6.11 7.17 11.06
N ALA A 55 5.73 6.09 11.76
CA ALA A 55 6.17 4.73 11.43
C ALA A 55 5.69 4.32 10.03
N LEU A 56 4.39 4.49 9.74
CA LEU A 56 3.83 4.23 8.41
C LEU A 56 4.50 5.12 7.35
N TYR A 57 4.67 6.41 7.62
CA TYR A 57 5.33 7.36 6.71
C TYR A 57 6.73 6.90 6.34
N GLY A 58 7.54 6.48 7.33
CA GLY A 58 8.88 5.96 7.10
C GLY A 58 8.88 4.67 6.26
N SER A 59 7.98 3.73 6.54
CA SER A 59 7.85 2.49 5.77
C SER A 59 7.47 2.74 4.30
N LEU A 60 6.48 3.61 4.05
CA LEU A 60 6.07 3.94 2.69
C LEU A 60 7.13 4.76 1.95
N LYS A 61 7.74 5.74 2.62
CA LYS A 61 8.84 6.52 2.05
C LYS A 61 10.02 5.64 1.67
N SER A 62 10.43 4.73 2.55
CA SER A 62 11.51 3.78 2.26
C SER A 62 11.19 2.86 1.08
N LEU A 63 9.93 2.50 0.85
CA LEU A 63 9.53 1.73 -0.33
C LEU A 63 9.65 2.55 -1.61
N LEU A 64 9.21 3.82 -1.57
CA LEU A 64 9.15 4.73 -2.70
C LEU A 64 10.54 5.24 -3.11
N ASP A 65 11.40 5.53 -2.14
CA ASP A 65 12.77 6.00 -2.34
C ASP A 65 13.77 4.85 -2.64
N LYS A 66 13.32 3.59 -2.56
CA LYS A 66 14.22 2.44 -2.70
C LYS A 66 14.85 2.43 -4.10
N PRO A 67 16.18 2.56 -4.23
CA PRO A 67 16.82 2.41 -5.52
C PRO A 67 16.60 0.97 -6.00
N ARG A 68 16.14 0.81 -7.25
CA ARG A 68 16.03 -0.52 -7.83
C ARG A 68 17.42 -1.09 -8.06
N LYS A 69 17.55 -2.38 -7.80
CA LYS A 69 18.84 -3.04 -7.95
C LYS A 69 19.21 -3.08 -9.44
N PRO A 70 20.50 -2.95 -9.79
CA PRO A 70 20.96 -2.92 -11.17
C PRO A 70 20.69 -4.23 -11.93
N GLU A 71 20.44 -5.33 -11.21
CA GLU A 71 20.04 -6.64 -11.77
C GLU A 71 18.60 -6.65 -12.33
N ASP A 72 17.74 -5.71 -11.94
CA ASP A 72 16.40 -5.51 -12.51
C ASP A 72 16.46 -4.55 -13.71
N LEU A 73 17.19 -4.93 -14.76
CA LEU A 73 17.41 -4.10 -15.96
C LEU A 73 16.11 -3.68 -16.69
N SER A 74 15.00 -4.40 -16.47
CA SER A 74 13.67 -4.03 -16.99
C SER A 74 12.94 -2.96 -16.15
N ALA A 75 13.47 -2.61 -14.97
CA ALA A 75 12.73 -1.82 -14.00
C ALA A 75 13.31 -0.40 -13.87
N SER A 76 12.95 0.50 -14.78
CA SER A 76 13.30 1.94 -14.69
C SER A 76 12.78 2.60 -13.40
N THR A 77 13.61 3.37 -12.68
CA THR A 77 13.21 4.14 -11.49
C THR A 77 11.87 4.85 -11.74
N PRO A 78 10.86 4.69 -10.88
CA PRO A 78 9.56 5.29 -11.11
C PRO A 78 9.71 6.81 -11.19
N LYS A 79 9.04 7.44 -12.17
CA LYS A 79 9.03 8.90 -12.25
C LYS A 79 8.25 9.44 -11.06
N THR A 80 8.59 10.64 -10.59
CA THR A 80 7.86 11.28 -9.49
C THR A 80 6.36 11.39 -9.77
N GLY A 81 5.96 11.63 -11.03
CA GLY A 81 4.56 11.59 -11.46
C GLY A 81 3.88 10.24 -11.19
N ASP A 82 4.53 9.12 -11.55
CA ASP A 82 3.98 7.77 -11.28
C ASP A 82 3.78 7.53 -9.78
N VAL A 83 4.70 8.05 -8.95
CA VAL A 83 4.61 7.98 -7.48
C VAL A 83 3.41 8.76 -6.98
N LEU A 84 3.21 9.98 -7.46
CA LEU A 84 2.07 10.82 -7.13
C LEU A 84 0.75 10.16 -7.53
N ASP A 85 0.67 9.57 -8.72
CA ASP A 85 -0.52 8.86 -9.20
C ASP A 85 -0.86 7.67 -8.31
N CYS A 86 0.13 6.86 -7.92
CA CYS A 86 -0.09 5.73 -7.02
C CYS A 86 -0.53 6.16 -5.62
N LEU A 87 0.03 7.25 -5.09
CA LEU A 87 -0.35 7.81 -3.80
C LEU A 87 -1.78 8.35 -3.83
N GLN A 88 -2.15 9.07 -4.88
CA GLN A 88 -3.50 9.62 -5.07
C GLN A 88 -4.53 8.51 -5.23
N MET A 89 -4.27 7.52 -6.09
CA MET A 89 -5.13 6.34 -6.27
C MET A 89 -5.34 5.61 -4.93
N THR A 90 -4.29 5.41 -4.14
CA THR A 90 -4.42 4.75 -2.83
C THR A 90 -5.23 5.58 -1.84
N LEU A 91 -5.05 6.90 -1.86
CA LEU A 91 -5.80 7.84 -1.02
C LEU A 91 -7.29 7.85 -1.39
N GLU A 92 -7.62 7.86 -2.68
CA GLU A 92 -9.00 7.77 -3.16
C GLU A 92 -9.65 6.46 -2.70
N MET A 93 -8.96 5.33 -2.84
CA MET A 93 -9.44 4.03 -2.36
C MET A 93 -9.67 4.02 -0.84
N ALA A 94 -8.78 4.68 -0.07
CA ALA A 94 -8.95 4.83 1.36
C ALA A 94 -10.16 5.71 1.70
N ASN A 95 -10.40 6.80 0.96
CA ASN A 95 -11.55 7.69 1.12
C ASN A 95 -12.88 7.02 0.76
N LEU A 96 -12.89 6.09 -0.20
CA LEU A 96 -14.07 5.28 -0.54
C LEU A 96 -14.43 4.26 0.56
N SER A 97 -13.58 4.07 1.56
CA SER A 97 -13.90 3.32 2.78
C SER A 97 -14.72 4.24 3.70
N ASP A 98 -15.92 4.57 3.24
CA ASP A 98 -16.77 5.53 3.93
C ASP A 98 -17.20 4.97 5.27
N SER A 99 -16.68 5.58 6.32
CA SER A 99 -16.99 5.21 7.68
C SER A 99 -17.09 6.49 8.49
N SER A 100 -18.30 6.79 8.94
CA SER A 100 -18.60 7.92 9.83
C SER A 100 -17.91 7.81 11.20
N ARG A 101 -17.10 6.78 11.43
CA ARG A 101 -16.42 6.47 12.69
C ARG A 101 -14.97 6.96 12.66
N PRO A 102 -14.54 7.80 13.63
CA PRO A 102 -13.17 8.29 13.72
C PRO A 102 -12.06 7.22 13.80
N ARG A 103 -12.40 5.99 14.20
CA ARG A 103 -11.48 4.85 14.36
C ARG A 103 -11.79 3.68 13.42
N SER A 104 -12.33 3.98 12.25
CA SER A 104 -12.57 2.95 11.26
C SER A 104 -11.29 2.28 10.77
N ARG A 105 -11.44 1.02 10.36
CA ARG A 105 -10.40 0.15 9.83
C ARG A 105 -10.87 -0.58 8.58
N GLU A 106 -11.95 -0.12 7.95
CA GLU A 106 -12.55 -0.77 6.80
C GLU A 106 -11.59 -0.82 5.60
N PHE A 107 -10.83 0.24 5.35
CA PHE A 107 -9.80 0.22 4.32
C PHE A 107 -8.76 -0.86 4.63
N LEU A 108 -8.22 -0.82 5.85
CA LEU A 108 -7.22 -1.76 6.33
C LEU A 108 -7.74 -3.21 6.30
N ASP A 109 -9.00 -3.44 6.63
CA ASP A 109 -9.66 -4.75 6.61
C ASP A 109 -9.78 -5.26 5.18
N ARG A 110 -10.17 -4.39 4.22
CA ARG A 110 -10.18 -4.72 2.80
C ARG A 110 -8.79 -5.08 2.28
N LEU A 111 -7.75 -4.32 2.64
CA LEU A 111 -6.36 -4.66 2.29
C LEU A 111 -5.96 -6.04 2.84
N SER A 112 -6.36 -6.36 4.07
CA SER A 112 -6.06 -7.65 4.71
C SER A 112 -6.80 -8.81 4.04
N ALA A 113 -8.04 -8.59 3.62
CA ALA A 113 -8.83 -9.56 2.88
C ALA A 113 -8.22 -9.83 1.48
N MET A 114 -7.74 -8.79 0.78
CA MET A 114 -7.07 -8.94 -0.52
C MET A 114 -5.73 -9.68 -0.39
N ALA A 115 -4.93 -9.35 0.63
CA ALA A 115 -3.67 -10.06 0.90
C ALA A 115 -3.91 -11.55 1.16
N SER A 116 -4.94 -11.88 1.93
CA SER A 116 -5.31 -13.26 2.26
C SER A 116 -5.82 -14.05 1.04
N GLN A 117 -6.52 -13.39 0.13
CA GLN A 117 -6.98 -14.01 -1.13
C GLN A 117 -5.83 -14.30 -2.09
N SER A 118 -4.80 -13.45 -2.13
CA SER A 118 -3.61 -13.66 -2.96
C SER A 118 -2.77 -14.86 -2.54
N THR A 119 -2.89 -15.33 -1.29
CA THR A 119 -2.19 -16.54 -0.78
C THR A 119 -2.96 -17.83 -1.11
N LYS A 120 -4.21 -17.74 -1.56
CA LYS A 120 -5.03 -18.90 -1.90
C LYS A 120 -4.79 -19.27 -3.37
N GLU A 121 -3.70 -19.97 -3.66
CA GLU A 121 -3.52 -20.65 -4.95
C GLU A 121 -4.70 -21.64 -5.19
N PRO A 122 -5.13 -21.84 -6.44
CA PRO A 122 -6.19 -22.80 -6.75
C PRO A 122 -5.73 -24.20 -6.38
N SER A 123 -6.51 -24.90 -5.55
CA SER A 123 -6.32 -26.32 -5.28
C SER A 123 -6.28 -27.10 -6.61
N PRO A 124 -5.19 -27.84 -6.94
CA PRO A 124 -5.19 -28.72 -8.09
C PRO A 124 -5.86 -30.04 -7.72
N LEU A 125 -7.18 -30.07 -7.67
CA LEU A 125 -7.94 -31.32 -7.51
C LEU A 125 -9.30 -31.24 -8.22
N GLU A 126 -9.32 -31.07 -9.53
CA GLU A 126 -10.42 -31.57 -10.38
C GLU A 126 -9.87 -32.05 -11.73
N ASP A 127 -9.22 -33.22 -11.70
CA ASP A 127 -9.02 -34.11 -12.86
C ASP A 127 -8.77 -35.52 -12.27
N SER A 128 -9.58 -36.58 -12.44
CA SER A 128 -10.61 -36.93 -13.40
C SER A 128 -11.58 -37.97 -12.75
N PRO A 129 -12.79 -38.23 -13.29
CA PRO A 129 -13.62 -39.35 -12.83
C PRO A 129 -13.00 -40.69 -13.26
N LYS A 130 -12.81 -41.60 -12.30
CA LYS A 130 -12.41 -42.99 -12.56
C LYS A 130 -13.54 -43.71 -13.30
N ILE A 131 -13.37 -43.95 -14.60
CA ILE A 131 -14.16 -44.95 -15.33
C ILE A 131 -13.76 -46.33 -14.77
N VAL A 132 -14.71 -46.99 -14.10
CA VAL A 132 -14.62 -48.40 -13.75
C VAL A 132 -15.11 -49.20 -14.95
N LEU A 133 -14.24 -49.99 -15.58
CA LEU A 133 -14.65 -51.02 -16.53
C LEU A 133 -14.66 -52.39 -15.81
N PRO A 134 -15.69 -53.23 -16.01
CA PRO A 134 -15.74 -54.60 -15.53
C PRO A 134 -14.81 -55.55 -16.31
#